data_AF-A0A504BI70-F1
#
_entry.id   AF-A0A504BI70-F1
#
_cell.length_a   1.000
_cell.length_b   1.000
_cell.length_c   1.000
_cell.angle_alpha   90.00
_cell.angle_beta   90.00
_cell.angle_gamma   90.00
#
_symmetry.space_group_name_H-M   'P 1'
#
loop_
_entity.id
_entity.type
_entity.pdbx_description
1 polymer ?
#
loop_
_entity_poly.entity_id
_entity_poly.type
_entity_poly.pdbx_seq_one_letter_code
_entity_poly.pdbx_strand_id
1 'polypeptide(L)' 'MARTVASRLIAASETSPERFDWISRQLQAGRKPSEILRDLETTADRICAAMASVGIRLAFASSATFALAFVWTAMGLR' A
#
# COMPACT_ATOMS: atom_id res chain seq x y z
N MET A 1 -14.48 13.98 19.29
CA MET A 1 -14.25 12.61 19.82
C MET A 1 -12.81 12.21 19.53
N ALA A 2 -11.98 12.03 20.54
CA ALA A 2 -10.60 11.58 20.35
C ALA A 2 -10.62 10.15 19.78
N ARG A 3 -10.02 9.95 18.60
CA ARG A 3 -9.94 8.63 17.96
C ARG A 3 -8.97 7.76 18.76
N THR A 4 -9.51 6.91 19.63
CA THR A 4 -8.71 6.07 20.54
C THR A 4 -7.98 4.94 19.80
N VAL A 5 -6.97 4.35 20.43
CA VAL A 5 -6.25 3.18 19.88
C VAL A 5 -7.22 2.03 19.59
N ALA A 6 -8.20 1.81 20.46
CA ALA A 6 -9.24 0.81 20.27
C ALA A 6 -10.06 1.06 18.99
N SER A 7 -10.51 2.30 18.78
CA SER A 7 -11.25 2.69 17.57
C SER A 7 -10.45 2.46 16.29
N ARG A 8 -9.13 2.69 16.33
CA ARG A 8 -8.25 2.45 15.17
C ARG A 8 -8.01 0.97 14.91
N LEU A 9 -7.88 0.15 15.96
CA LEU A 9 -7.77 -1.30 15.82
C LEU A 9 -9.05 -1.93 15.28
N ILE A 10 -10.22 -1.47 15.74
CA ILE A 10 -11.51 -1.92 15.22
C ILE A 10 -11.60 -1.63 13.72
N ALA A 11 -11.33 -0.39 13.30
CA ALA A 11 -11.33 -0.03 11.89
C ALA A 11 -10.32 -0.83 11.05
N ALA A 12 -9.13 -1.10 11.61
CA ALA A 12 -8.12 -1.93 10.94
C ALA A 12 -8.56 -3.41 10.80
N SER A 13 -9.31 -3.91 11.77
CA SER A 13 -9.84 -5.28 11.78
C SER A 13 -11.02 -5.47 10.82
N GLU A 14 -11.82 -4.42 10.62
CA GLU A 14 -12.91 -4.40 9.64
C GLU A 14 -12.41 -4.37 8.19
N THR A 15 -11.14 -4.01 7.97
CA THR A 15 -10.58 -3.92 6.61
C THR A 15 -10.43 -5.29 5.93
N SER A 16 -10.16 -6.35 6.69
CA SER A 16 -10.02 -7.71 6.15
C SER A 16 -10.07 -8.77 7.27
N PRO A 17 -10.72 -9.93 7.04
CA PRO A 17 -10.76 -11.03 8.00
C PRO A 17 -9.37 -11.56 8.39
N GLU A 18 -8.40 -11.55 7.45
CA GLU A 18 -7.02 -11.98 7.77
C GLU A 18 -6.32 -11.04 8.76
N ARG A 19 -6.62 -9.73 8.68
CA ARG A 19 -6.09 -8.75 9.65
C ARG A 19 -6.71 -8.96 11.01
N PHE A 20 -8.01 -9.27 11.09
CA PHE A 20 -8.66 -9.60 12.35
C PHE A 20 -7.98 -10.80 13.03
N ASP A 21 -7.77 -11.90 12.30
CA ASP A 21 -7.10 -13.09 12.84
C ASP A 21 -5.67 -12.81 13.29
N TRP A 22 -4.93 -12.00 12.52
CA TRP A 22 -3.59 -11.59 12.92
C TRP A 22 -3.61 -10.71 14.18
N ILE A 23 -4.46 -9.68 14.25
CA ILE A 23 -4.59 -8.82 15.43
C ILE A 23 -4.96 -9.65 16.66
N SER A 24 -5.92 -10.57 16.51
CA SER A 24 -6.36 -11.48 17.58
C SER A 24 -5.20 -12.31 18.13
N ARG A 25 -4.37 -12.91 17.25
CA ARG A 25 -3.15 -13.62 17.66
C ARG A 25 -2.15 -12.73 18.40
N GLN A 26 -1.97 -11.48 17.98
CA GLN A 26 -1.04 -10.57 18.66
C GLN A 26 -1.54 -10.16 20.05
N LEU A 27 -2.85 -9.96 20.21
CA LEU A 27 -3.46 -9.67 21.50
C LEU A 27 -3.34 -10.89 22.44
N GLN A 28 -3.57 -12.11 21.94
CA GLN A 28 -3.36 -13.34 22.71
C GLN A 28 -1.89 -13.54 23.11
N ALA A 29 -0.95 -13.10 22.28
CA ALA A 29 0.48 -13.09 22.60
C ALA A 29 0.88 -12.01 23.63
N GLY A 30 -0.07 -11.22 24.15
CA GLY A 30 0.18 -10.19 25.15
C GLY A 30 0.83 -8.91 24.61
N ARG A 31 0.83 -8.71 23.28
CA ARG A 31 1.39 -7.48 22.69
C ARG A 31 0.50 -6.28 22.96
N LYS A 32 1.11 -5.11 23.10
CA LYS A 32 0.38 -3.87 23.38
C LYS A 32 -0.44 -3.44 22.16
N PRO A 33 -1.71 -3.05 22.33
CA PRO A 33 -2.56 -2.54 21.25
C PRO A 33 -1.92 -1.41 20.41
N SER A 34 -1.15 -0.53 21.06
CA SER A 34 -0.43 0.56 20.39
C SER A 34 0.72 0.09 19.49
N GLU A 35 1.42 -0.98 19.87
CA GLU A 35 2.50 -1.57 19.05
C GLU A 35 1.93 -2.29 17.83
N ILE A 36 0.85 -3.05 18.02
CA ILE A 36 0.14 -3.74 16.94
C ILE A 36 -0.36 -2.72 15.91
N LEU A 37 -0.93 -1.62 16.37
CA LEU A 37 -1.39 -0.56 15.49
C LEU A 37 -0.25 0.10 14.71
N ARG A 38 0.90 0.35 15.37
CA ARG A 38 2.08 0.94 14.71
C ARG A 38 2.64 0.03 13.62
N ASP A 39 2.63 -1.28 13.83
CA ASP A 39 3.09 -2.27 12.85
C ASP A 39 2.17 -2.33 11.62
N LEU A 40 0.86 -2.27 11.85
CA LEU A 40 -0.15 -2.17 10.78
C LEU A 40 0.03 -0.89 9.95
N GLU A 41 0.24 0.25 10.60
CA GLU A 41 0.45 1.53 9.92
C GLU A 41 1.74 1.55 9.11
N THR A 42 2.82 1.00 9.66
CA THR A 42 4.11 0.89 8.97
C THR A 42 4.00 0.00 7.73
N THR A 43 3.24 -1.09 7.82
CA THR A 43 3.02 -1.99 6.69
C THR A 43 2.17 -1.32 5.60
N ALA A 44 1.12 -0.60 5.99
CA ALA A 44 0.28 0.16 5.05
C ALA A 44 1.07 1.26 4.33
N ASP A 45 1.92 1.99 5.05
CA ASP A 45 2.77 3.04 4.48
C ASP A 45 3.75 2.47 3.44
N ARG A 46 4.38 1.32 3.73
CA ARG A 46 5.25 0.61 2.78
C ARG A 46 4.52 0.17 1.53
N ILE A 47 3.30 -0.33 1.65
CA ILE A 47 2.49 -0.74 0.48
C ILE A 47 2.12 0.49 -0.35
N CYS A 48 1.71 1.60 0.28
CA CYS A 48 1.45 2.86 -0.42
C CYS A 48 2.70 3.39 -1.12
N ALA A 49 3.86 3.39 -0.46
CA ALA A 49 5.12 3.81 -1.04
C ALA A 49 5.54 2.90 -2.21
N ALA A 50 5.36 1.59 -2.08
CA ALA A 50 5.62 0.64 -3.16
C ALA A 50 4.68 0.88 -4.35
N MET A 51 3.38 1.05 -4.12
CA MET A 51 2.38 1.37 -5.16
C MET A 51 2.71 2.69 -5.87
N ALA A 52 3.11 3.72 -5.14
CA ALA A 52 3.54 5.00 -5.72
C ALA A 52 4.76 4.82 -6.63
N SER A 53 5.74 4.02 -6.21
CA SER A 53 6.93 3.73 -7.03
C SER A 53 6.58 2.93 -8.29
N VAL A 54 5.63 1.99 -8.21
CA VAL A 54 5.12 1.24 -9.37
C VAL A 54 4.42 2.19 -10.35
N GLY A 55 3.57 3.09 -9.86
CA GLY A 55 2.89 4.09 -10.68
C GLY A 55 3.87 4.98 -11.45
N ILE A 56 4.95 5.44 -10.81
CA ILE A 56 5.99 6.24 -11.47
C ILE A 56 6.72 5.44 -12.55
N ARG A 57 7.08 4.18 -12.27
CA ARG A 57 7.77 3.32 -13.24
C ARG A 57 6.88 2.97 -14.42
N LEU A 58 5.59 2.73 -14.17
CA LEU A 58 4.63 2.44 -15.21
C LEU A 58 4.36 3.67 -16.08
N ALA A 59 4.19 4.85 -15.47
CA ALA A 59 4.02 6.10 -16.19
C ALA A 59 5.25 6.44 -17.05
N PHE A 60 6.46 6.23 -16.52
CA PHE A 60 7.70 6.41 -17.27
C PHE A 60 7.86 5.40 -18.41
N ALA A 61 7.50 4.13 -18.18
CA ALA A 61 7.51 3.11 -19.23
C ALA A 61 6.48 3.42 -20.32
N SER A 62 5.27 3.87 -19.96
CA SER A 62 4.24 4.27 -20.91
C SER A 62 4.66 5.48 -21.73
N SER A 63 5.24 6.52 -21.12
CA SER A 63 5.71 7.69 -21.85
C SER A 63 6.88 7.36 -22.78
N ALA A 64 7.82 6.52 -22.34
CA ALA A 64 8.92 6.05 -23.17
C ALA A 64 8.42 5.21 -24.37
N THR A 65 7.47 4.31 -24.15
CA THR A 65 6.87 3.49 -25.22
C THR A 65 6.13 4.38 -26.22
N PHE A 66 5.40 5.38 -25.74
CA PHE A 66 4.69 6.33 -26.59
C PHE A 66 5.65 7.19 -27.41
N ALA A 67 6.73 7.68 -26.80
CA ALA A 67 7.78 8.44 -27.49
C ALA A 67 8.50 7.59 -28.55
N LEU A 68 8.84 6.33 -28.23
CA LEU A 68 9.44 5.38 -29.17
C LEU A 68 8.50 5.09 -30.35
N ALA A 69 7.22 4.83 -30.09
CA ALA A 69 6.22 4.63 -31.13
C ALA A 69 6.10 5.87 -32.02
N PHE A 70 6.07 7.07 -31.44
CA PHE A 70 6.02 8.32 -32.18
C PHE A 70 7.26 8.52 -33.06
N VAL A 71 8.47 8.29 -32.53
CA VAL A 71 9.72 8.38 -33.30
C VAL A 71 9.75 7.38 -34.45
N TRP A 72 9.33 6.13 -34.21
CA TRP A 72 9.22 5.12 -35.26
C TRP A 72 8.26 5.55 -36.37
N THR A 73 7.11 6.10 -36.00
CA THR A 73 6.10 6.58 -36.96
C THR A 73 6.59 7.82 -37.73
N ALA A 74 7.27 8.76 -37.05
CA ALA A 74 7.75 10.02 -37.62
C ALA A 74 8.98 9.85 -38.52
N MET A 75 9.86 8.88 -38.23
CA MET A 75 11.01 8.57 -39.09
C MET A 75 10.64 7.77 -40.35
N GLY A 76 9.39 7.30 -40.49
CA GLY A 76 8.94 6.63 -41.70
C GLY A 76 9.64 5.29 -41.98
N LEU A 77 10.19 4.63 -40.95
CA LEU A 77 10.58 3.22 -41.04
C LEU A 77 9.29 2.39 -41.06
N ARG A 78 8.84 2.04 -42.26
CA ARG A 78 7.81 1.03 -42.50
C ARG A 78 8.44 -0.20 -43.13
#